data_AF-A0AAE1JQN1-F1
#
_entry.id   AF-A0AAE1JQN1-F1
#
_cell.length_a   1.000
_cell.length_b   1.000
_cell.length_c   1.000
_cell.angle_alpha   90.00
_cell.angle_beta   90.00
_cell.angle_gamma   90.00
#
_symmetry.space_group_name_H-M   'P 1'
#
loop_
_entity.id
_entity.type
_entity.pdbx_description
1 polymer ?
#
loop_
_entity_poly.entity_id
_entity_poly.type
_entity_poly.pdbx_seq_one_letter_code
_entity_poly.pdbx_strand_id
1 'polypeptide(L)'
;METTKTVKDISPHEFVKAYSAHLKHSDKMELSPYDPDWYYVRAASMARKIYLRGGLSVGAFQRIYGGSNRNGSRPPHFYKSSGAIARHVLL
;
A
#
# COMPACT_ATOMS: atom_id res chain seq x y z
N MET A 1 -16.78 28.78 0.64
CA MET A 1 -15.37 28.58 0.24
C MET A 1 -14.98 27.19 0.72
N GLU A 2 -14.75 26.23 -0.18
CA GLU A 2 -14.23 24.92 0.25
C GLU A 2 -12.83 25.12 0.85
N THR A 3 -12.65 24.67 2.09
CA THR A 3 -11.33 24.59 2.69
C THR A 3 -10.52 23.52 1.96
N THR A 4 -9.30 23.84 1.54
CA THR A 4 -8.39 22.87 0.93
C THR A 4 -8.05 21.78 1.95
N LYS A 5 -8.62 20.58 1.77
CA LYS A 5 -8.38 19.42 2.64
C LYS A 5 -7.03 18.78 2.30
N THR A 6 -6.17 18.60 3.30
CA THR A 6 -4.88 17.93 3.12
C THR A 6 -5.00 16.43 3.45
N VAL A 7 -3.99 15.63 3.08
CA VAL A 7 -3.96 14.18 3.36
C VAL A 7 -4.08 13.85 4.86
N LYS A 8 -3.71 14.79 5.73
CA LYS A 8 -3.81 14.64 7.19
C LYS A 8 -5.25 14.76 7.70
N ASP A 9 -6.10 15.49 6.99
CA ASP A 9 -7.46 15.82 7.41
C ASP A 9 -8.50 14.80 6.93
N ILE A 10 -8.07 13.81 6.13
CA ILE A 10 -8.92 12.83 5.46
C ILE A 10 -8.76 11.46 6.12
N SER A 11 -9.87 10.73 6.25
CA SER A 11 -9.88 9.35 6.72
C SER A 11 -8.97 8.48 5.85
N PRO A 12 -8.16 7.58 6.43
CA PRO A 12 -7.30 6.69 5.66
C PRO A 12 -8.06 5.88 4.60
N HIS A 13 -9.28 5.47 4.91
CA HIS A 13 -10.11 4.67 4.01
C HIS A 13 -10.55 5.46 2.77
N GLU A 14 -10.98 6.71 2.97
CA GLU A 14 -11.39 7.60 1.87
C GLU A 14 -10.21 7.95 0.97
N PHE A 15 -9.05 8.26 1.56
CA PHE A 15 -7.83 8.51 0.80
C PHE A 15 -7.45 7.32 -0.06
N VAL A 16 -7.43 6.11 0.53
CA VAL A 16 -7.03 4.89 -0.19
C VAL A 16 -7.97 4.62 -1.35
N LYS A 17 -9.29 4.77 -1.16
CA LYS A 17 -10.29 4.56 -2.21
C LYS A 17 -10.17 5.57 -3.36
N ALA A 18 -10.00 6.86 -3.04
CA ALA A 18 -9.88 7.91 -4.05
C ALA A 18 -8.58 7.76 -4.85
N TYR A 19 -7.46 7.52 -4.15
CA TYR A 19 -6.16 7.41 -4.81
C TYR A 19 -6.01 6.10 -5.58
N SER A 20 -6.58 4.98 -5.11
CA SER A 20 -6.58 3.74 -5.89
C SER A 20 -7.39 3.87 -7.18
N ALA A 21 -8.55 4.54 -7.13
CA ALA A 21 -9.35 4.82 -8.32
C ALA A 21 -8.62 5.71 -9.33
N HIS A 22 -7.88 6.71 -8.83
CA HIS A 22 -7.03 7.57 -9.67
C HIS A 22 -5.91 6.78 -10.36
N LEU A 23 -5.20 5.92 -9.62
CA LEU A 23 -4.15 5.07 -10.21
C LEU A 23 -4.70 4.09 -11.25
N LYS A 24 -5.89 3.54 -10.99
CA LYS A 24 -6.59 2.65 -11.92
C LYS A 24 -6.98 3.35 -13.22
N HIS A 25 -7.48 4.59 -13.13
CA HIS A 25 -7.78 5.41 -14.32
C HIS A 25 -6.53 5.85 -15.10
N SER A 26 -5.35 5.86 -14.48
CA SER A 26 -4.12 6.29 -15.15
C SER A 26 -3.56 5.26 -16.12
N ASP A 27 -4.09 4.03 -16.19
CA ASP A 27 -3.77 2.97 -17.17
C ASP A 27 -2.29 2.57 -17.30
N LYS A 28 -1.43 2.97 -16.34
CA LYS A 28 0.02 2.74 -16.39
C LYS A 28 0.46 1.38 -15.83
N MET A 29 -0.47 0.57 -15.32
CA MET A 29 -0.14 -0.66 -14.58
C MET A 29 -1.13 -1.76 -14.94
N GLU A 30 -0.77 -2.67 -15.85
CA GLU A 30 -1.58 -3.85 -16.14
C GLU A 30 -1.42 -4.90 -15.03
N LEU A 31 -2.53 -5.46 -14.53
CA LEU A 31 -2.54 -6.45 -13.44
C LEU A 31 -3.43 -7.66 -13.76
N SER A 32 -3.13 -8.78 -13.08
CA SER A 32 -3.80 -10.08 -13.23
C SER A 32 -5.30 -10.03 -12.88
N PRO A 33 -6.16 -10.77 -13.61
CA PRO A 33 -7.62 -10.58 -13.63
C PRO A 33 -8.41 -10.96 -12.36
N TYR A 34 -7.81 -11.63 -11.37
CA TYR A 34 -8.56 -12.22 -10.24
C TYR A 34 -8.91 -11.22 -9.12
N ASP A 35 -8.13 -10.15 -8.95
CA ASP A 35 -8.48 -9.01 -8.10
C ASP A 35 -7.73 -7.78 -8.65
N PRO A 36 -8.39 -6.88 -9.39
CA PRO A 36 -7.71 -5.79 -10.08
C PRO A 36 -7.25 -4.67 -9.13
N ASP A 37 -7.75 -4.61 -7.89
CA ASP A 37 -7.61 -3.41 -7.05
C ASP A 37 -6.59 -3.57 -5.90
N TRP A 38 -6.17 -4.80 -5.56
CA TRP A 38 -5.26 -5.03 -4.42
C TRP A 38 -3.94 -4.25 -4.53
N TYR A 39 -3.43 -4.10 -5.76
CA TYR A 39 -2.17 -3.42 -6.02
C TYR A 39 -2.32 -1.91 -5.85
N TYR A 40 -3.37 -1.31 -6.42
CA TYR A 40 -3.63 0.12 -6.30
C TYR A 40 -3.97 0.53 -4.86
N VAL A 41 -4.71 -0.32 -4.14
CA VAL A 41 -4.99 -0.14 -2.71
C VAL A 41 -3.68 -0.16 -1.90
N ARG A 42 -2.77 -1.09 -2.20
CA ARG A 42 -1.45 -1.15 -1.56
C ARG A 42 -0.60 0.07 -1.89
N ALA A 43 -0.58 0.50 -3.15
CA ALA A 43 0.14 1.69 -3.60
C ALA A 43 -0.37 2.97 -2.91
N ALA A 44 -1.70 3.14 -2.82
CA ALA A 44 -2.32 4.25 -2.11
C ALA A 44 -1.97 4.25 -0.61
N SER A 45 -2.04 3.08 0.02
CA SER A 45 -1.66 2.93 1.43
C SER A 45 -0.18 3.30 1.68
N MET A 46 0.71 2.91 0.77
CA MET A 46 2.14 3.25 0.82
C MET A 46 2.36 4.75 0.65
N ALA A 47 1.79 5.38 -0.38
CA ALA A 47 1.91 6.81 -0.65
C ALA A 47 1.51 7.65 0.58
N ARG A 48 0.39 7.30 1.24
CA ARG A 48 -0.04 7.98 2.47
C ARG A 48 0.99 7.86 3.59
N LYS A 49 1.59 6.68 3.78
CA LYS A 49 2.58 6.44 4.83
C LYS A 49 3.87 7.22 4.57
N ILE A 50 4.32 7.30 3.32
CA ILE A 50 5.50 8.11 2.93
C ILE A 50 5.26 9.58 3.27
N TYR A 51 4.07 10.09 2.92
CA TYR A 51 3.70 11.47 3.19
C TYR A 51 3.66 11.80 4.70
N LEU A 52 3.16 10.87 5.52
CA LEU A 52 3.00 11.08 6.96
C LEU A 52 4.25 10.80 7.79
N ARG A 53 5.02 9.78 7.42
CA ARG A 53 6.23 9.34 8.13
C ARG A 53 7.39 9.32 7.15
N GLY A 54 7.89 10.50 6.77
CA GLY A 54 9.03 10.60 5.85
C GLY A 54 10.20 9.69 6.21
N GLY A 55 10.98 9.27 5.21
CA GLY A 55 12.15 8.39 5.41
C GLY A 55 11.85 6.88 5.42
N LEU A 56 10.67 6.44 4.94
CA LEU A 56 10.37 5.01 4.80
C LEU A 56 11.05 4.40 3.57
N SER A 57 11.77 3.30 3.78
CA SER A 57 12.42 2.52 2.73
C SER A 57 11.68 1.21 2.45
N VAL A 58 12.10 0.50 1.39
CA VAL A 58 11.58 -0.83 1.02
C VAL A 58 11.52 -1.77 2.23
N GLY A 59 12.57 -1.83 3.04
CA GLY A 59 12.64 -2.70 4.22
C GLY A 59 11.65 -2.33 5.34
N ALA A 60 11.26 -1.05 5.44
CA ALA A 60 10.22 -0.62 6.36
C ALA A 60 8.84 -1.10 5.89
N PHE A 61 8.56 -0.98 4.58
CA PHE A 61 7.31 -1.48 4.01
C PHE A 61 7.18 -3.00 4.08
N GLN A 62 8.29 -3.73 3.91
CA GLN A 62 8.32 -5.17 4.11
C GLN A 62 7.92 -5.61 5.52
N ARG A 63 8.21 -4.78 6.54
CA ARG A 63 7.76 -5.03 7.92
C ARG A 63 6.32 -4.60 8.14
N ILE A 64 5.91 -3.46 7.59
CA ILE A 64 4.54 -2.93 7.75
C ILE A 64 3.49 -3.84 7.12
N TYR A 65 3.76 -4.38 5.93
CA TYR A 65 2.86 -5.29 5.23
C TYR A 65 3.22 -6.76 5.43
N GLY A 66 4.24 -7.05 6.24
CA GLY A 66 4.54 -8.40 6.67
C GLY A 66 3.47 -8.92 7.63
N GLY A 67 3.49 -10.22 7.89
CA GLY A 67 2.45 -10.87 8.68
C GLY A 67 2.89 -12.20 9.26
N SER A 68 1.98 -12.83 9.98
CA SER A 68 2.18 -14.14 10.56
C SER A 68 2.09 -15.21 9.48
N ASN A 69 3.15 -15.99 9.26
CA ASN A 69 3.13 -17.11 8.33
C ASN A 69 2.71 -18.39 9.05
N ARG A 70 1.75 -19.13 8.45
CA ARG A 70 1.26 -20.39 9.01
C ARG A 70 2.20 -21.52 8.60
N ASN A 71 3.05 -21.97 9.52
CA ASN A 71 4.00 -23.06 9.32
C ASN A 71 3.39 -24.47 9.54
N GLY A 72 2.10 -24.65 9.20
CA GLY A 72 1.38 -25.90 9.44
C GLY A 72 1.23 -26.21 10.93
N SER A 73 1.83 -27.31 11.38
CA SER A 73 1.80 -27.77 12.78
C SER A 73 2.76 -26.99 13.69
N ARG A 74 3.76 -26.29 13.13
CA ARG A 74 4.71 -25.49 13.91
C ARG A 74 4.10 -24.13 14.26
N PRO A 75 4.51 -23.51 15.38
CA PRO A 75 4.06 -22.18 15.75
C PRO A 75 4.27 -21.16 14.61
N PRO A 76 3.36 -20.19 14.47
CA PRO A 76 3.49 -19.15 13.46
C PRO A 76 4.64 -18.19 13.82
N HIS A 77 5.37 -17.76 12.80
CA HIS A 77 6.41 -16.74 12.92
C HIS A 77 6.15 -15.58 11.97
N PHE A 78 6.64 -14.39 12.33
CA PHE A 78 6.54 -13.21 11.49
C PHE A 78 7.38 -13.39 10.21
N TYR A 79 6.76 -13.12 9.06
CA TYR A 79 7.40 -13.14 7.75
C TYR A 79 7.23 -11.79 7.05
N LYS A 80 8.31 -11.33 6.42
CA LYS A 80 8.33 -10.04 5.70
C LYS A 80 7.51 -10.15 4.41
N SER A 81 6.87 -9.07 3.99
CA SER A 81 6.20 -9.05 2.68
C SER A 81 7.21 -9.05 1.53
N SER A 82 6.75 -9.39 0.32
CA SER A 82 7.59 -9.35 -0.88
C SER A 82 8.21 -7.97 -1.09
N GLY A 83 9.54 -7.94 -1.29
CA GLY A 83 10.29 -6.71 -1.59
C GLY A 83 10.15 -6.25 -3.03
N ALA A 84 9.75 -7.11 -3.95
CA ALA A 84 9.52 -6.73 -5.35
C ALA A 84 8.34 -5.75 -5.47
N ILE A 85 7.23 -6.04 -4.79
CA ILE A 85 6.05 -5.17 -4.76
C ILE A 85 6.38 -3.82 -4.13
N ALA A 86 7.09 -3.83 -3.00
CA ALA A 86 7.49 -2.59 -2.34
C ALA A 86 8.43 -1.73 -3.21
N ARG A 87 9.31 -2.35 -4.00
CA ARG A 87 10.17 -1.62 -4.97
C ARG A 87 9.36 -1.07 -6.14
N HIS A 88 8.46 -1.85 -6.71
CA HIS A 88 7.65 -1.44 -7.87
C HIS A 88 6.64 -0.32 -7.56
N VAL A 89 6.33 -0.09 -6.28
CA VAL A 89 5.52 1.07 -5.86
C VAL A 89 6.40 2.31 -5.62
N LEU A 90 7.67 2.13 -5.26
CA LEU A 90 8.59 3.21 -4.90
C LEU A 90 9.44 3.72 -6.06
N LEU A 91 9.64 2.88 -7.10
CA LEU A 91 10.36 3.16 -8.34
C LEU A 91 9.36 3.31 -9.47
#